data_AF-A0A3B9M507-F1
#
_entry.id   AF-A0A3B9M507-F1
#
_cell.length_a   1.000
_cell.length_b   1.000
_cell.length_c   1.000
_cell.angle_alpha   90.00
_cell.angle_beta   90.00
_cell.angle_gamma   90.00
#
_symmetry.space_group_name_H-M   'P 1'
#
loop_
_entity.id
_entity.type
_entity.pdbx_description
1 polymer ?
#
loop_
_entity_poly.entity_id
_entity_poly.type
_entity_poly.pdbx_seq_one_letter_code
_entity_poly.pdbx_strand_id
1 'polypeptide(L)'
;FPDLGTQYDAEKGIDAPIDVIMISKKSPTLSKDLGQAKAFLEFWAKGSTQVKLAQAAPGTIPTASDADTSSYSALNKKAVQLVSSAQKITQYFDRDSRPDFAGPNGMQSFLLSYLANPKGDPTSLQGKMQSFWDSLPPEA
;
A
#
# COMPACT_ATOMS: atom_id res chain seq x y z
N PHE A 1 12.91 -8.25 8.28
CA PHE A 1 13.68 -7.82 7.09
C PHE A 1 13.28 -6.40 6.77
N PRO A 2 14.27 -5.56 6.45
CA PRO A 2 15.46 -5.45 7.27
C PRO A 2 15.07 -4.79 8.59
N ASP A 3 15.63 -5.28 9.68
CA ASP A 3 15.58 -4.53 10.93
C ASP A 3 16.71 -3.48 10.82
N LEU A 4 16.42 -2.22 11.14
CA LEU A 4 17.34 -1.08 11.00
C LEU A 4 18.12 -0.78 12.29
N GLY A 5 17.94 -1.58 13.34
CA GLY A 5 18.50 -1.36 14.68
C GLY A 5 17.74 -0.30 15.48
N THR A 6 16.48 -0.06 15.14
CA THR A 6 15.64 0.98 15.79
C THR A 6 14.54 0.34 16.64
N GLN A 7 13.97 1.12 17.56
CA GLN A 7 12.81 0.68 18.34
C GLN A 7 11.60 0.30 17.47
N TYR A 8 11.51 0.84 16.25
CA TYR A 8 10.43 0.57 15.31
C TYR A 8 10.52 -0.83 14.68
N ASP A 9 11.68 -1.50 14.74
CA ASP A 9 11.84 -2.87 14.23
C ASP A 9 10.96 -3.88 14.98
N ALA A 10 10.55 -3.55 16.22
CA ALA A 10 9.63 -4.34 17.01
C ALA A 10 8.21 -4.39 16.42
N GLU A 11 7.84 -3.41 15.58
CA GLU A 11 6.52 -3.36 14.95
C GLU A 11 6.34 -4.41 13.87
N LYS A 12 7.44 -4.95 13.32
CA LYS A 12 7.43 -5.92 12.22
C LYS A 12 6.46 -5.51 11.09
N GLY A 13 6.49 -4.22 10.77
CA GLY A 13 5.70 -3.61 9.71
C GLY A 13 6.35 -3.80 8.34
N ILE A 14 5.52 -4.00 7.32
CA ILE A 14 5.93 -4.07 5.91
C ILE A 14 4.96 -3.24 5.07
N ASP A 15 5.52 -2.42 4.17
CA ASP A 15 4.75 -1.81 3.09
C ASP A 15 4.43 -2.88 2.04
N ALA A 16 3.15 -3.23 1.94
CA ALA A 16 2.62 -4.09 0.88
C ALA A 16 1.26 -3.54 0.46
N PRO A 17 1.23 -2.57 -0.47
CA PRO A 17 -0.01 -1.97 -0.95
C PRO A 17 -0.96 -3.03 -1.50
N ILE A 18 -2.21 -3.00 -1.03
CA ILE A 18 -3.28 -3.92 -1.40
C ILE A 18 -4.29 -3.18 -2.26
N ASP A 19 -4.52 -3.69 -3.45
CA ASP A 19 -5.59 -3.19 -4.31
C ASP A 19 -6.90 -3.92 -3.99
N VAL A 20 -8.00 -3.17 -3.97
CA VAL A 20 -9.32 -3.67 -3.61
C VAL A 20 -10.37 -3.30 -4.66
N ILE A 21 -11.44 -4.09 -4.72
CA ILE A 21 -12.63 -3.79 -5.51
C ILE A 21 -13.76 -3.44 -4.55
N MET A 22 -14.41 -2.30 -4.77
CA MET A 22 -15.46 -1.77 -3.91
C MET A 22 -16.76 -1.55 -4.68
N ILE A 23 -17.89 -1.70 -3.99
CA ILE A 23 -19.21 -1.33 -4.52
C ILE A 23 -19.50 0.13 -4.15
N SER A 24 -19.78 0.97 -5.15
CA SER A 24 -20.10 2.38 -4.92
C SER A 24 -21.51 2.53 -4.31
N LYS A 25 -21.58 3.15 -3.13
CA LYS A 25 -22.84 3.47 -2.44
C LYS A 25 -23.79 4.35 -3.26
N LYS A 26 -23.23 5.22 -4.11
CA LYS A 26 -24.00 6.20 -4.92
C LYS A 26 -24.40 5.66 -6.30
N SER A 27 -24.14 4.39 -6.61
CA SER A 27 -24.52 3.83 -7.90
C SER A 27 -26.04 3.93 -8.10
N PRO A 28 -26.53 4.48 -9.22
CA PRO A 28 -27.96 4.69 -9.46
C PRO A 28 -28.75 3.38 -9.58
N THR A 29 -28.07 2.26 -9.83
CA THR A 29 -28.70 0.93 -9.95
C THR A 29 -28.41 0.02 -8.77
N LEU A 30 -27.74 0.52 -7.71
CA LEU A 30 -27.27 -0.30 -6.60
C LEU A 30 -28.37 -1.17 -5.98
N SER A 31 -29.56 -0.62 -5.75
CA SER A 31 -30.67 -1.36 -5.13
C SER A 31 -31.19 -2.51 -5.99
N LYS A 32 -31.10 -2.40 -7.33
CA LYS A 32 -31.53 -3.42 -8.29
C LYS A 32 -30.45 -4.48 -8.52
N ASP A 33 -29.19 -4.05 -8.52
CA ASP A 33 -28.07 -4.89 -8.98
C ASP A 33 -27.15 -5.37 -7.85
N LEU A 34 -27.51 -5.13 -6.58
CA LEU A 34 -26.65 -5.47 -5.43
C LEU A 34 -26.24 -6.94 -5.42
N GLY A 35 -27.14 -7.84 -5.81
CA GLY A 35 -26.86 -9.27 -5.89
C GLY A 35 -25.75 -9.58 -6.90
N GLN A 36 -25.84 -9.01 -8.10
CA GLN A 36 -24.87 -9.17 -9.17
C GLN A 36 -23.53 -8.51 -8.80
N ALA A 37 -23.56 -7.33 -8.18
CA ALA A 37 -22.37 -6.66 -7.70
C ALA A 37 -21.63 -7.49 -6.64
N LYS A 38 -22.36 -8.12 -5.70
CA LYS A 38 -21.78 -9.05 -4.72
C LYS A 38 -21.22 -10.31 -5.37
N ALA A 39 -21.95 -10.92 -6.31
CA ALA A 39 -21.46 -12.08 -7.05
C ALA A 39 -20.15 -11.77 -7.82
N PHE A 40 -20.01 -10.54 -8.33
CA PHE A 40 -18.77 -10.09 -8.95
C PHE A 40 -17.63 -9.95 -7.94
N LEU A 41 -17.88 -9.40 -6.74
CA LEU A 41 -16.88 -9.39 -5.67
C LEU A 41 -16.47 -10.80 -5.24
N GLU A 42 -17.42 -11.73 -5.10
CA GLU A 42 -17.13 -13.14 -4.78
C GLU A 42 -16.28 -13.81 -5.86
N PHE A 43 -16.51 -13.48 -7.13
CA PHE A 43 -15.66 -13.94 -8.22
C PHE A 43 -14.21 -13.46 -8.05
N TRP A 44 -14.00 -12.19 -7.71
CA TRP A 44 -12.66 -11.61 -7.50
C TRP A 44 -11.97 -12.06 -6.21
N ALA A 45 -12.74 -12.45 -5.20
CA ALA A 45 -12.20 -12.95 -3.92
C ALA A 45 -11.56 -14.35 -4.04
N LYS A 46 -11.85 -15.10 -5.11
CA LYS A 46 -11.31 -16.45 -5.31
C LYS A 46 -9.84 -16.42 -5.70
N GLY A 47 -9.03 -17.28 -5.06
CA GLY A 47 -7.62 -17.44 -5.40
C GLY A 47 -7.40 -17.81 -6.87
N SER A 48 -8.26 -18.66 -7.44
CA SER A 48 -8.20 -19.00 -8.87
C SER A 48 -8.36 -17.79 -9.81
N THR A 49 -9.16 -16.79 -9.42
CA THR A 49 -9.31 -15.53 -10.17
C THR A 49 -8.08 -14.64 -10.00
N GLN A 50 -7.60 -14.49 -8.77
CA GLN A 50 -6.42 -13.67 -8.47
C GLN A 50 -5.14 -14.25 -9.10
N VAL A 51 -4.98 -15.57 -9.16
CA VAL A 51 -3.86 -16.23 -9.84
C VAL A 51 -3.86 -15.90 -11.34
N LYS A 52 -5.03 -15.92 -11.99
CA LYS A 52 -5.14 -15.50 -13.40
C LYS A 52 -4.74 -14.04 -13.58
N LEU A 53 -5.16 -13.15 -12.68
CA LEU A 53 -4.74 -11.75 -12.72
C LEU A 53 -3.22 -11.62 -12.58
N ALA A 54 -2.62 -12.27 -11.58
CA ALA A 54 -1.18 -12.20 -11.33
C ALA A 54 -0.33 -12.75 -12.50
N GLN A 55 -0.85 -13.72 -13.25
CA GLN A 55 -0.23 -14.23 -14.48
C GLN A 55 -0.33 -13.23 -15.64
N ALA A 56 -1.48 -12.58 -15.79
CA ALA A 56 -1.72 -11.61 -16.85
C ALA A 56 -1.02 -10.26 -16.61
N ALA A 57 -0.86 -9.87 -15.35
CA ALA A 57 -0.18 -8.66 -14.89
C ALA A 57 0.83 -9.01 -13.79
N PRO A 58 2.03 -9.49 -14.17
CA PRO A 58 3.09 -9.83 -13.22
C PRO A 58 3.51 -8.62 -12.38
N GLY A 59 3.86 -8.86 -11.12
CA GLY A 59 4.23 -7.82 -10.15
C GLY A 59 3.30 -7.75 -8.94
N THR A 60 2.21 -8.51 -8.95
CA THR A 60 1.30 -8.69 -7.82
C THR A 60 1.35 -10.12 -7.28
N ILE A 61 1.08 -10.28 -5.98
CA ILE A 61 0.85 -11.59 -5.36
C ILE A 61 -0.63 -11.69 -4.94
N PRO A 62 -1.33 -12.78 -5.27
CA PRO A 62 -2.66 -13.07 -4.73
C PRO A 62 -2.71 -12.99 -3.20
N THR A 63 -3.79 -12.44 -2.67
CA THR A 63 -4.05 -12.31 -1.22
C THR A 63 -4.98 -13.39 -0.70
N ALA A 64 -5.73 -14.06 -1.58
CA ALA A 64 -6.65 -15.13 -1.21
C ALA A 64 -5.90 -16.36 -0.69
N SER A 65 -6.39 -16.93 0.41
CA SER A 65 -5.79 -18.10 1.07
C SER A 65 -5.88 -19.39 0.25
N ASP A 66 -6.79 -19.45 -0.72
CA ASP A 66 -6.99 -20.58 -1.64
C ASP A 66 -6.25 -20.40 -2.97
N ALA A 67 -5.38 -19.39 -3.10
CA ALA A 67 -4.57 -19.20 -4.30
C ALA A 67 -3.58 -20.35 -4.51
N ASP A 68 -3.55 -20.89 -5.73
CA ASP A 68 -2.56 -21.90 -6.10
C ASP A 68 -1.18 -21.25 -6.24
N THR A 69 -0.25 -21.68 -5.38
CA THR A 69 1.13 -21.18 -5.31
C THR A 69 2.15 -22.12 -5.96
N SER A 70 1.70 -23.23 -6.56
CA SER A 70 2.57 -24.26 -7.14
C SER A 70 3.52 -23.72 -8.22
N SER A 71 3.05 -22.72 -8.98
CA SER A 71 3.79 -22.06 -10.06
C SER A 71 4.65 -20.87 -9.61
N TYR A 72 4.69 -20.55 -8.30
CA TYR A 72 5.40 -19.36 -7.83
C TYR A 72 6.90 -19.48 -8.03
N SER A 73 7.47 -18.41 -8.59
CA SER A 73 8.92 -18.19 -8.63
C SER A 73 9.50 -18.11 -7.22
N ALA A 74 10.82 -18.26 -7.10
CA ALA A 74 11.51 -18.09 -5.83
C ALA A 74 11.25 -16.69 -5.21
N LEU A 75 11.18 -15.66 -6.06
CA LEU A 75 10.87 -14.29 -5.62
C LEU A 75 9.45 -14.18 -5.05
N ASN A 76 8.45 -14.72 -5.74
CA ASN A 76 7.06 -14.70 -5.27
C ASN A 76 6.90 -15.47 -3.95
N LYS A 77 7.54 -16.63 -3.83
CA LYS A 77 7.55 -17.39 -2.58
C LYS A 77 8.17 -16.59 -1.43
N LYS A 78 9.24 -15.84 -1.70
CA LYS A 78 9.86 -14.98 -0.69
C LYS A 78 8.99 -13.79 -0.31
N ALA A 79 8.31 -13.18 -1.29
CA ALA A 79 7.36 -12.09 -1.06
C ALA A 79 6.20 -12.55 -0.17
N VAL A 80 5.57 -13.70 -0.49
CA VAL A 80 4.53 -14.29 0.36
C VAL A 80 5.05 -14.58 1.75
N GLN A 81 6.22 -15.21 1.88
CA GLN A 81 6.80 -15.48 3.20
C GLN A 81 6.97 -14.20 4.02
N LEU A 82 7.47 -13.13 3.42
CA LEU A 82 7.70 -11.86 4.09
C LEU A 82 6.37 -11.22 4.54
N VAL A 83 5.41 -11.08 3.62
CA VAL A 83 4.10 -10.48 3.91
C VAL A 83 3.34 -11.29 4.95
N SER A 84 3.32 -12.62 4.84
CA SER A 84 2.66 -13.51 5.82
C SER A 84 3.33 -13.50 7.21
N SER A 85 4.58 -13.05 7.32
CA SER A 85 5.30 -12.92 8.59
C SER A 85 5.16 -11.54 9.24
N ALA A 86 4.59 -10.56 8.54
CA ALA A 86 4.44 -9.20 9.04
C ALA A 86 3.38 -9.15 10.15
N GLN A 87 3.62 -8.35 11.19
CA GLN A 87 2.60 -8.07 12.21
C GLN A 87 1.71 -6.90 11.83
N LYS A 88 2.22 -6.01 10.96
CA LYS A 88 1.49 -4.88 10.41
C LYS A 88 1.75 -4.78 8.92
N ILE A 89 0.72 -4.48 8.15
CA ILE A 89 0.82 -4.19 6.72
C ILE A 89 0.39 -2.74 6.51
N THR A 90 1.30 -1.93 5.99
CA THR A 90 1.07 -0.54 5.58
C THR A 90 0.89 -0.46 4.07
N GLN A 91 0.24 0.59 3.59
CA GLN A 91 -0.19 0.73 2.20
C GLN A 91 0.76 1.60 1.36
N TYR A 92 1.99 1.83 1.85
CA TYR A 92 2.93 2.84 1.37
C TYR A 92 2.48 4.28 1.70
N PHE A 93 3.46 5.18 1.83
CA PHE A 93 3.25 6.51 2.36
C PHE A 93 2.23 7.35 1.55
N ASP A 94 2.14 7.15 0.23
CA ASP A 94 1.19 7.88 -0.61
C ASP A 94 -0.28 7.46 -0.43
N ARG A 95 -0.54 6.28 0.17
CA ARG A 95 -1.88 5.80 0.54
C ARG A 95 -2.18 5.96 2.03
N ASP A 96 -1.16 5.89 2.88
CA ASP A 96 -1.29 6.04 4.33
C ASP A 96 -1.22 7.51 4.79
N SER A 97 -0.93 8.45 3.89
CA SER A 97 -0.95 9.90 4.12
C SER A 97 -1.86 10.61 3.12
N ARG A 98 -2.20 11.87 3.39
CA ARG A 98 -2.90 12.74 2.44
C ARG A 98 -2.07 13.00 1.17
N PRO A 99 -2.69 12.96 -0.04
CA PRO A 99 -1.96 13.07 -1.31
C PRO A 99 -1.19 14.39 -1.52
N ASP A 100 -1.71 15.50 -1.02
CA ASP A 100 -1.08 16.82 -1.09
C ASP A 100 0.12 16.97 -0.14
N PHE A 101 0.27 16.08 0.84
CA PHE A 101 1.50 15.95 1.62
C PHE A 101 2.47 14.93 1.03
N ALA A 102 1.99 13.80 0.53
CA ALA A 102 2.85 12.75 -0.04
C ALA A 102 3.44 13.12 -1.40
N GLY A 103 2.80 14.03 -2.12
CA GLY A 103 3.16 14.40 -3.50
C GLY A 103 4.43 15.24 -3.66
N PRO A 104 4.68 15.71 -4.89
CA PRO A 104 5.89 16.44 -5.28
C PRO A 104 6.20 17.68 -4.43
N ASN A 105 5.17 18.38 -3.96
CA ASN A 105 5.33 19.61 -3.18
C ASN A 105 5.59 19.37 -1.69
N GLY A 106 5.40 18.14 -1.20
CA GLY A 106 5.62 17.76 0.19
C GLY A 106 6.77 16.77 0.33
N MET A 107 6.46 15.57 0.83
CA MET A 107 7.47 14.57 1.22
C MET A 107 8.43 14.18 0.10
N GLN A 108 8.00 14.10 -1.16
CA GLN A 108 8.93 13.83 -2.26
C GLN A 108 10.03 14.91 -2.37
N SER A 109 9.67 16.20 -2.32
CA SER A 109 10.65 17.30 -2.35
C SER A 109 11.54 17.32 -1.10
N PHE A 110 10.98 17.03 0.08
CA PHE A 110 11.78 16.97 1.30
C PHE A 110 12.79 15.82 1.29
N LEU A 111 12.41 14.65 0.79
CA LEU A 111 13.33 13.53 0.62
C LEU A 111 14.42 13.83 -0.42
N LEU A 112 14.07 14.48 -1.54
CA LEU A 112 15.07 14.94 -2.51
C LEU A 112 16.05 15.95 -1.90
N SER A 113 15.56 16.86 -1.06
CA SER A 113 16.38 17.82 -0.32
C SER A 113 17.34 17.12 0.64
N TYR A 114 16.88 16.08 1.33
CA TYR A 114 17.74 15.24 2.17
C TYR A 114 18.80 14.50 1.34
N LEU A 115 18.41 13.86 0.24
CA LEU A 115 19.34 13.13 -0.62
C LEU A 115 20.41 14.02 -1.24
N ALA A 116 20.08 15.27 -1.56
CA ALA A 116 21.03 16.26 -2.06
C ALA A 116 22.04 16.72 -1.00
N ASN A 117 21.66 16.71 0.28
CA ASN A 117 22.55 17.06 1.39
C ASN A 117 22.26 16.21 2.66
N PRO A 118 22.68 14.93 2.68
CA PRO A 118 22.32 14.00 3.75
C PRO A 118 23.04 14.28 5.08
N LYS A 119 24.03 15.19 5.07
CA LYS A 119 24.75 15.66 6.26
C LYS A 119 24.23 17.00 6.78
N GLY A 120 23.19 17.55 6.16
CA GLY A 120 22.52 18.77 6.64
C GLY A 120 21.84 18.54 7.98
N ASP A 121 21.35 19.64 8.58
CA ASP A 121 20.62 19.56 9.86
C ASP A 121 19.25 18.88 9.67
N PRO A 122 19.05 17.66 10.19
CA PRO A 122 17.78 16.95 10.06
C PRO A 122 16.65 17.66 10.82
N THR A 123 16.95 18.40 11.89
CA THR A 123 15.96 19.12 12.70
C THR A 123 15.36 20.27 11.91
N SER A 124 16.20 21.04 11.20
CA SER A 124 15.72 22.09 10.31
C SER A 124 14.84 21.54 9.17
N LEU A 125 15.24 20.42 8.56
CA LEU A 125 14.44 19.78 7.51
C LEU A 125 13.10 19.29 8.06
N GLN A 126 13.09 18.64 9.22
CA GLN A 126 11.87 18.23 9.90
C GLN A 126 10.96 19.42 10.22
N GLY A 127 11.52 20.56 10.66
CA GLY A 127 10.75 21.78 10.90
C GLY A 127 10.06 22.31 9.64
N LYS A 128 10.71 22.19 8.46
CA LYS A 128 10.10 22.54 7.17
C LYS A 128 8.98 21.57 6.78
N MET A 129 9.18 20.28 7.00
CA MET A 129 8.14 19.26 6.79
C MET A 129 6.90 19.58 7.64
N GLN A 130 7.08 19.86 8.93
CA GLN A 130 6.00 20.21 9.85
C GLN A 130 5.30 21.50 9.45
N SER A 131 6.05 22.56 9.13
CA SER A 131 5.46 23.84 8.71
C SER A 131 4.62 23.69 7.44
N PHE A 132 5.05 22.84 6.51
CA PHE A 132 4.26 22.53 5.32
C PHE A 132 3.00 21.75 5.66
N TRP A 133 3.10 20.70 6.49
CA TRP A 133 1.94 19.94 6.99
C TRP A 133 0.89 20.87 7.64
N ASP A 134 1.32 21.74 8.55
CA ASP A 134 0.44 22.66 9.28
C ASP A 134 -0.20 23.72 8.37
N SER A 135 0.38 23.98 7.21
CA SER A 135 -0.16 24.92 6.22
C SER A 135 -1.24 24.33 5.32
N LEU A 136 -1.39 23.00 5.31
CA LEU A 136 -2.36 22.33 4.43
C LEU A 136 -3.80 22.61 4.88
N PRO A 137 -4.75 22.73 3.94
CA PRO A 137 -6.16 22.91 4.28
C PRO A 137 -6.71 21.64 4.98
N PRO A 138 -7.89 21.71 5.60
CA PRO A 138 -8.60 20.51 6.04
C PRO A 138 -8.74 19.49 4.90
N GLU A 139 -8.61 18.21 5.22
CA GLU A 139 -8.86 17.13 4.24
C GLU A 139 -10.34 17.12 3.83
N ALA A 140 -10.58 16.88 2.54
CA ALA A 140 -11.90 16.88 1.91
C ALA A 140 -12.62 15.53 2.01
#